data_AF-A0A975AZH9-F1
#
_entry.id   AF-A0A975AZH9-F1
#
_cell.length_a   1.000
_cell.length_b   1.000
_cell.length_c   1.000
_cell.angle_alpha   90.00
_cell.angle_beta   90.00
_cell.angle_gamma   90.00
#
_symmetry.space_group_name_H-M   'P 1'
#
loop_
_entity.id
_entity.type
_entity.pdbx_description
1 polymer ?
#
loop_
_entity_poly.entity_id
_entity_poly.type
_entity_poly.pdbx_seq_one_letter_code
_entity_poly.pdbx_strand_id
1 'polypeptide(L)'
;MILDGLYLYRYANSDRIELNGIHSKESIIELMVDEWIYYMECHKCGKSDYCKYTEPHNVNPDKKAEIKCGVAKDFITNYINNTFDSIEDLEIEQKQAYLDTAYYLSQYVQSAEIGIGTLINEDYLSVWGEFAPALYGFTKEPLDYLNKAHKEMKHVGMFRSKKSLILVEGYSENIFVDNFSDIKVVNYEGEGRIRYDKIEFLVQEYQEDGYEVYLQSDMDGKPHNDKVNKIINGGLIKEENIFQFKHDFESSIPAKLFYTILIDNELISDTFENFEEGIDLQRGIVHYVETKYDISINKRMIATEVSLAIHKYSRRRNLYQDERFLDTEIGKFWNFIRKVN
;
A
#
# COMPACT_ATOMS: atom_id res chain seq x y z
N MET A 1 -21.83 -23.32 3.20
CA MET A 1 -21.63 -22.53 4.43
C MET A 1 -22.98 -22.11 5.00
N ILE A 2 -23.14 -22.20 6.32
CA ILE A 2 -24.34 -21.70 7.02
C ILE A 2 -24.23 -20.19 7.16
N LEU A 3 -25.25 -19.46 6.70
CA LEU A 3 -25.30 -17.99 6.73
C LEU A 3 -26.50 -17.45 7.52
N ASP A 4 -27.03 -18.25 8.45
CA ASP A 4 -28.19 -17.90 9.28
C ASP A 4 -27.96 -16.60 10.05
N GLY A 5 -28.97 -15.72 10.06
CA GLY A 5 -28.93 -14.44 10.76
C GLY A 5 -28.09 -13.35 10.08
N LEU A 6 -27.56 -13.62 8.89
CA LEU A 6 -26.93 -12.64 8.02
C LEU A 6 -27.94 -12.08 7.02
N TYR A 7 -27.59 -10.97 6.37
CA TYR A 7 -28.47 -10.29 5.44
C TYR A 7 -27.76 -9.89 4.15
N LEU A 8 -28.47 -9.90 3.04
CA LEU A 8 -28.08 -9.22 1.81
C LEU A 8 -28.91 -7.95 1.62
N TYR A 9 -28.30 -6.91 1.08
CA TYR A 9 -29.04 -5.77 0.57
C TYR A 9 -29.86 -6.15 -0.66
N ARG A 10 -31.00 -5.51 -0.84
CA ARG A 10 -31.65 -5.37 -2.15
C ARG A 10 -31.09 -4.17 -2.90
N TYR A 11 -31.32 -4.14 -4.20
CA TYR A 11 -30.97 -3.01 -5.07
C TYR A 11 -31.34 -1.65 -4.46
N ALA A 12 -30.47 -0.66 -4.66
CA ALA A 12 -30.64 0.72 -4.18
C ALA A 12 -30.79 0.87 -2.65
N ASN A 13 -30.28 -0.08 -1.86
CA ASN A 13 -30.43 -0.11 -0.40
C ASN A 13 -31.90 -0.08 0.06
N SER A 14 -32.85 -0.53 -0.77
CA SER A 14 -34.26 -0.35 -0.47
C SER A 14 -34.69 -1.17 0.75
N ASP A 15 -34.13 -2.37 0.91
CA ASP A 15 -34.43 -3.33 1.98
C ASP A 15 -33.27 -4.33 2.17
N ARG A 16 -33.39 -5.22 3.17
CA ARG A 16 -32.50 -6.36 3.42
C ARG A 16 -33.26 -7.68 3.36
N ILE A 17 -32.60 -8.73 2.88
CA ILE A 17 -33.11 -10.11 2.86
C ILE A 17 -32.29 -10.92 3.83
N GLU A 18 -32.95 -11.57 4.78
CA GLU A 18 -32.31 -12.50 5.71
C GLU A 18 -31.91 -13.79 4.98
N LEU A 19 -30.65 -14.17 5.15
CA LEU A 19 -30.11 -15.43 4.67
C LEU A 19 -30.47 -16.53 5.67
N ASN A 20 -30.97 -17.63 5.13
CA ASN A 20 -31.40 -18.78 5.91
C ASN A 20 -30.95 -20.07 5.22
N GLY A 21 -30.32 -20.95 6.00
CA GLY A 21 -29.85 -22.25 5.59
C GLY A 21 -28.40 -22.27 5.08
N ILE A 22 -28.11 -23.35 4.35
CA ILE A 22 -26.80 -23.64 3.81
C ILE A 22 -26.72 -23.11 2.38
N HIS A 23 -25.73 -22.25 2.12
CA HIS A 23 -25.45 -21.70 0.80
C HIS A 23 -24.14 -22.28 0.23
N SER A 24 -24.18 -22.69 -1.04
CA SER A 24 -22.99 -22.90 -1.88
C SER A 24 -22.55 -21.60 -2.55
N LYS A 25 -21.35 -21.58 -3.13
CA LYS A 25 -20.85 -20.46 -3.96
C LYS A 25 -21.84 -20.12 -5.07
N GLU A 26 -22.36 -21.14 -5.76
CA GLU A 26 -23.29 -20.97 -6.87
C GLU A 26 -24.59 -20.35 -6.39
N SER A 27 -25.17 -20.86 -5.30
CA SER A 27 -26.43 -20.35 -4.76
C SER A 27 -26.33 -18.90 -4.27
N ILE A 28 -25.20 -18.51 -3.67
CA ILE A 28 -25.02 -17.14 -3.20
C ILE A 28 -24.73 -16.18 -4.35
N ILE A 29 -23.97 -16.62 -5.38
CA ILE A 29 -23.75 -15.83 -6.60
C ILE A 29 -25.08 -15.57 -7.30
N GLU A 30 -25.91 -16.59 -7.49
CA GLU A 30 -27.22 -16.46 -8.12
C GLU A 30 -28.08 -15.44 -7.36
N LEU A 31 -28.18 -15.59 -6.04
CA LEU A 31 -28.94 -14.67 -5.19
C LEU A 31 -28.41 -13.23 -5.25
N MET A 32 -27.09 -13.03 -5.19
CA MET A 32 -26.48 -11.70 -5.28
C MET A 32 -26.70 -11.05 -6.65
N VAL A 33 -26.54 -11.81 -7.74
CA VAL A 33 -26.85 -11.34 -9.11
C VAL A 33 -28.34 -11.02 -9.24
N ASP A 34 -29.20 -11.76 -8.55
CA ASP A 34 -30.64 -11.54 -8.53
C ASP A 34 -31.08 -10.27 -7.83
N GLU A 35 -30.51 -10.02 -6.67
CA GLU A 35 -30.93 -8.92 -5.82
C GLU A 35 -30.16 -7.61 -6.09
N TRP A 36 -28.95 -7.66 -6.66
CA TRP A 36 -28.07 -6.48 -6.75
C TRP A 36 -27.92 -5.89 -8.15
N ILE A 37 -28.16 -6.69 -9.20
CA ILE A 37 -27.99 -6.27 -10.58
C ILE A 37 -29.37 -6.12 -11.22
N TYR A 38 -29.71 -4.88 -11.52
CA TYR A 38 -30.94 -4.56 -12.23
C TYR A 38 -30.80 -4.83 -13.73
N TYR A 39 -31.94 -5.02 -14.38
CA TYR A 39 -32.02 -5.10 -15.83
C TYR A 39 -31.82 -3.72 -16.44
N MET A 40 -30.92 -3.60 -17.41
CA MET A 40 -30.70 -2.35 -18.14
C MET A 40 -30.49 -2.61 -19.62
N GLU A 41 -31.01 -1.72 -20.47
CA GLU A 41 -30.67 -1.71 -21.89
C GLU A 41 -29.19 -1.30 -22.06
N CYS A 42 -28.35 -2.11 -22.69
CA CYS A 42 -26.89 -1.87 -22.71
C CYS A 42 -26.47 -0.53 -23.31
N HIS A 43 -27.27 0.07 -24.20
CA HIS A 43 -26.97 1.39 -24.74
C HIS A 43 -27.05 2.50 -23.67
N LYS A 44 -27.80 2.29 -22.58
CA LYS A 44 -27.89 3.23 -21.46
C LYS A 44 -26.64 3.26 -20.58
N CYS A 45 -25.78 2.25 -20.63
CA CYS A 45 -24.49 2.30 -19.94
C CYS A 45 -23.40 3.06 -20.72
N GLY A 46 -23.69 3.48 -21.96
CA GLY A 46 -22.75 4.22 -22.82
C GLY A 46 -21.59 3.39 -23.39
N LYS A 47 -21.54 2.08 -23.12
CA LYS A 47 -20.47 1.16 -23.57
C LYS A 47 -20.92 0.11 -24.58
N SER A 48 -22.12 0.23 -25.14
CA SER A 48 -22.71 -0.81 -26.01
C SER A 48 -21.84 -1.21 -27.21
N ASP A 49 -20.95 -0.32 -27.64
CA ASP A 49 -20.22 -0.48 -28.89
C ASP A 49 -18.94 -1.30 -28.70
N TYR A 50 -18.49 -1.47 -27.46
CA TYR A 50 -17.25 -2.18 -27.14
C TYR A 50 -17.36 -3.12 -25.92
N CYS A 51 -18.51 -3.14 -25.23
CA CYS A 51 -18.76 -4.07 -24.13
C CYS A 51 -19.04 -5.49 -24.66
N LYS A 52 -18.24 -6.47 -24.23
CA LYS A 52 -18.34 -7.88 -24.67
C LYS A 52 -19.64 -8.59 -24.29
N TYR A 53 -20.42 -8.03 -23.36
CA TYR A 53 -21.70 -8.60 -22.91
C TYR A 53 -22.89 -8.00 -23.64
N THR A 54 -22.68 -7.09 -24.59
CA THR A 54 -23.78 -6.43 -25.28
C THR A 54 -24.50 -7.41 -26.20
N GLU A 55 -25.80 -7.52 -26.02
CA GLU A 55 -26.67 -8.33 -26.88
C GLU A 55 -27.56 -7.43 -27.76
N PRO A 56 -27.80 -7.79 -29.04
CA PRO A 56 -28.76 -7.09 -29.88
C PRO A 56 -30.18 -7.31 -29.36
N HIS A 57 -31.05 -6.32 -29.46
CA HIS A 57 -32.45 -6.50 -29.11
C HIS A 57 -33.12 -7.44 -30.14
N ASN A 58 -33.90 -8.40 -29.66
CA ASN A 58 -34.52 -9.44 -30.49
C ASN A 58 -35.51 -8.91 -31.55
N VAL A 59 -36.25 -7.83 -31.24
CA VAL A 59 -37.23 -7.20 -32.14
C VAL A 59 -36.73 -5.91 -32.82
N ASN A 60 -36.03 -5.02 -32.10
CA ASN A 60 -35.60 -3.73 -32.64
C ASN A 60 -34.10 -3.71 -32.94
N PRO A 61 -33.66 -3.78 -34.21
CA PRO A 61 -32.24 -3.87 -34.56
C PRO A 61 -31.42 -2.63 -34.16
N ASP A 62 -32.07 -1.48 -33.95
CA ASP A 62 -31.42 -0.23 -33.53
C ASP A 62 -31.22 -0.17 -32.01
N LYS A 63 -31.72 -1.15 -31.26
CA LYS A 63 -31.60 -1.23 -29.81
C LYS A 63 -30.73 -2.40 -29.35
N LYS A 64 -30.25 -2.29 -28.11
CA LYS A 64 -29.61 -3.38 -27.37
C LYS A 64 -30.61 -4.04 -26.43
N ALA A 65 -30.42 -5.32 -26.16
CA ALA A 65 -31.26 -6.06 -25.24
C ALA A 65 -31.17 -5.46 -23.83
N GLU A 66 -32.27 -5.61 -23.08
CA GLU A 66 -32.31 -5.34 -21.66
C GLU A 66 -31.84 -6.59 -20.92
N ILE A 67 -30.66 -6.51 -20.30
CA ILE A 67 -30.01 -7.63 -19.61
C ILE A 67 -29.44 -7.16 -18.28
N LYS A 68 -29.09 -8.10 -17.41
CA LYS A 68 -28.25 -7.81 -16.25
C LYS A 68 -26.82 -7.54 -16.69
N CYS A 69 -26.20 -6.51 -16.13
CA CYS A 69 -24.85 -6.11 -16.49
C CYS A 69 -23.85 -7.26 -16.30
N GLY A 70 -23.28 -7.76 -17.40
CA GLY A 70 -22.32 -8.87 -17.38
C GLY A 70 -21.01 -8.54 -16.67
N VAL A 71 -20.57 -7.27 -16.66
CA VAL A 71 -19.38 -6.84 -15.92
C VAL A 71 -19.60 -7.02 -14.41
N ALA A 72 -20.75 -6.58 -13.90
CA ALA A 72 -21.09 -6.73 -12.49
C ALA A 72 -21.32 -8.20 -12.11
N LYS A 73 -21.92 -9.00 -13.00
CA LYS A 73 -22.09 -10.44 -12.81
C LYS A 73 -20.73 -11.14 -12.67
N ASP A 74 -19.80 -10.87 -13.57
CA ASP A 74 -18.45 -11.45 -13.54
C ASP A 74 -17.68 -10.97 -12.30
N PHE A 75 -17.85 -9.71 -11.89
CA PHE A 75 -17.28 -9.21 -10.63
C PHE A 75 -17.78 -10.02 -9.43
N ILE A 76 -19.10 -10.16 -9.23
CA ILE A 76 -19.68 -10.94 -8.13
C ILE A 76 -19.18 -12.38 -8.16
N THR A 77 -19.23 -13.00 -9.35
CA THR A 77 -18.78 -14.38 -9.56
C THR A 77 -17.32 -14.55 -9.16
N ASN A 78 -16.44 -13.67 -9.62
CA ASN A 78 -15.02 -13.73 -9.30
C ASN A 78 -14.75 -13.44 -7.83
N TYR A 79 -15.43 -12.45 -7.24
CA TYR A 79 -15.29 -12.13 -5.83
C TYR A 79 -15.63 -13.34 -4.96
N ILE A 80 -16.81 -13.94 -5.14
CA ILE A 80 -17.24 -15.10 -4.36
C ILE A 80 -16.33 -16.30 -4.60
N ASN A 81 -15.98 -16.60 -5.86
CA ASN A 81 -15.14 -17.76 -6.18
C ASN A 81 -13.77 -17.72 -5.49
N ASN A 82 -13.20 -16.52 -5.32
CA ASN A 82 -11.86 -16.33 -4.75
C ASN A 82 -11.87 -16.12 -3.22
N THR A 83 -13.01 -15.83 -2.59
CA THR A 83 -13.02 -15.36 -1.18
C THR A 83 -14.01 -16.09 -0.27
N PHE A 84 -15.03 -16.77 -0.81
CA PHE A 84 -16.12 -17.33 -0.01
C PHE A 84 -15.67 -18.45 0.94
N ASP A 85 -14.68 -19.24 0.56
CA ASP A 85 -14.16 -20.30 1.43
C ASP A 85 -13.38 -19.71 2.61
N SER A 86 -12.78 -18.54 2.42
CA SER A 86 -11.96 -17.86 3.45
C SER A 86 -12.80 -17.24 4.57
N ILE A 87 -14.13 -17.21 4.43
CA ILE A 87 -15.02 -16.64 5.45
C ILE A 87 -15.68 -17.70 6.36
N GLU A 88 -15.40 -18.99 6.16
CA GLU A 88 -16.06 -20.07 6.91
C GLU A 88 -15.88 -19.92 8.43
N ASP A 89 -14.65 -19.64 8.86
CA ASP A 89 -14.25 -19.52 10.26
C ASP A 89 -14.41 -18.10 10.85
N LEU A 90 -14.99 -17.16 10.09
CA LEU A 90 -15.19 -15.80 10.57
C LEU A 90 -16.39 -15.70 11.52
N GLU A 91 -16.30 -14.75 12.45
CA GLU A 91 -17.42 -14.37 13.33
C GLU A 91 -18.58 -13.78 12.52
N ILE A 92 -19.79 -13.81 13.09
CA ILE A 92 -21.02 -13.40 12.39
C ILE A 92 -20.95 -11.94 11.90
N GLU A 93 -20.39 -11.03 12.70
CA GLU A 93 -20.22 -9.63 12.32
C GLU A 93 -19.24 -9.47 11.15
N GLN A 94 -18.20 -10.29 11.10
CA GLN A 94 -17.20 -10.27 10.03
C GLN A 94 -17.76 -10.88 8.74
N LYS A 95 -18.59 -11.93 8.84
CA LYS A 95 -19.34 -12.48 7.70
C LYS A 95 -20.31 -11.44 7.13
N GLN A 96 -21.00 -10.68 7.99
CA GLN A 96 -21.86 -9.58 7.53
C GLN A 96 -21.04 -8.50 6.83
N ALA A 97 -19.93 -8.06 7.42
CA ALA A 97 -19.04 -7.06 6.80
C ALA A 97 -18.49 -7.54 5.45
N TYR A 98 -18.23 -8.84 5.28
CA TYR A 98 -17.85 -9.43 4.00
C TYR A 98 -18.95 -9.30 2.93
N LEU A 99 -20.20 -9.60 3.28
CA LEU A 99 -21.34 -9.49 2.38
C LEU A 99 -21.63 -8.02 2.01
N ASP A 100 -21.53 -7.12 2.98
CA ASP A 100 -21.69 -5.68 2.79
C ASP A 100 -20.58 -5.11 1.89
N THR A 101 -19.34 -5.58 2.07
CA THR A 101 -18.21 -5.27 1.18
C THR A 101 -18.51 -5.69 -0.26
N ALA A 102 -18.95 -6.93 -0.47
CA ALA A 102 -19.28 -7.47 -1.78
C ALA A 102 -20.37 -6.65 -2.48
N TYR A 103 -21.40 -6.26 -1.73
CA TYR A 103 -22.48 -5.42 -2.22
C TYR A 103 -21.98 -4.05 -2.67
N TYR A 104 -21.27 -3.31 -1.79
CA TYR A 104 -20.83 -1.96 -2.12
C TYR A 104 -19.81 -1.93 -3.26
N LEU A 105 -18.91 -2.92 -3.36
CA LEU A 105 -18.04 -3.04 -4.53
C LEU A 105 -18.81 -3.34 -5.81
N SER A 106 -19.85 -4.18 -5.74
CA SER A 106 -20.70 -4.47 -6.91
C SER A 106 -21.46 -3.22 -7.38
N GLN A 107 -21.94 -2.39 -6.45
CA GLN A 107 -22.57 -1.11 -6.77
C GLN A 107 -21.56 -0.10 -7.34
N TYR A 108 -20.34 -0.05 -6.79
CA TYR A 108 -19.24 0.73 -7.35
C TYR A 108 -18.95 0.33 -8.80
N VAL A 109 -18.80 -0.97 -9.09
CA VAL A 109 -18.55 -1.48 -10.44
C VAL A 109 -19.65 -1.04 -11.40
N GLN A 110 -20.92 -1.22 -11.03
CA GLN A 110 -22.04 -0.80 -11.89
C GLN A 110 -22.05 0.71 -12.15
N SER A 111 -21.97 1.53 -11.11
CA SER A 111 -22.01 2.99 -11.24
C SER A 111 -20.78 3.55 -11.97
N ALA A 112 -19.59 3.00 -11.73
CA ALA A 112 -18.38 3.38 -12.44
C ALA A 112 -18.44 3.02 -13.93
N GLU A 113 -18.95 1.84 -14.27
CA GLU A 113 -19.13 1.44 -15.67
C GLU A 113 -20.07 2.39 -16.41
N ILE A 114 -21.21 2.73 -15.82
CA ILE A 114 -22.18 3.68 -16.41
C ILE A 114 -21.57 5.08 -16.50
N GLY A 115 -20.91 5.55 -15.45
CA GLY A 115 -20.26 6.86 -15.42
C GLY A 115 -19.20 6.98 -16.50
N ILE A 116 -18.30 6.00 -16.64
CA ILE A 116 -17.27 6.01 -17.68
C ILE A 116 -17.91 6.02 -19.07
N GLY A 117 -18.87 5.12 -19.34
CA GLY A 117 -19.51 5.05 -20.65
C GLY A 117 -20.25 6.35 -21.01
N THR A 118 -20.87 7.00 -20.03
CA THR A 118 -21.51 8.31 -20.20
C THR A 118 -20.50 9.40 -20.54
N LEU A 119 -19.39 9.47 -19.82
CA LEU A 119 -18.42 10.57 -19.92
C LEU A 119 -17.50 10.49 -21.14
N ILE A 120 -17.39 9.32 -21.78
CA ILE A 120 -16.63 9.17 -23.03
C ILE A 120 -17.49 9.27 -24.29
N ASN A 121 -18.82 9.28 -24.15
CA ASN A 121 -19.75 9.30 -25.27
C ASN A 121 -20.07 10.76 -25.66
N GLU A 122 -19.38 11.26 -26.67
CA GLU A 122 -19.54 12.65 -27.15
C GLU A 122 -20.97 12.94 -27.61
N ASP A 123 -21.62 12.00 -28.31
CA ASP A 123 -23.01 12.16 -28.75
C ASP A 123 -23.95 12.31 -27.56
N TYR A 124 -23.78 11.49 -26.52
CA TYR A 124 -24.56 11.60 -25.29
C TYR A 124 -24.31 12.94 -24.59
N LEU A 125 -23.05 13.35 -24.42
CA LEU A 125 -22.71 14.64 -23.78
C LEU A 125 -23.26 15.84 -24.56
N SER A 126 -23.26 15.76 -25.90
CA SER A 126 -23.76 16.83 -26.76
C SER A 126 -25.25 17.11 -26.55
N VAL A 127 -26.06 16.07 -26.26
CA VAL A 127 -27.49 16.19 -25.96
C VAL A 127 -27.74 16.99 -24.69
N TRP A 128 -26.81 16.95 -23.73
CA TRP A 128 -26.91 17.71 -22.48
C TRP A 128 -26.45 19.17 -22.60
N GLY A 129 -25.77 19.55 -23.70
CA GLY A 129 -25.37 20.93 -23.98
C GLY A 129 -24.64 21.60 -22.82
N GLU A 130 -25.14 22.76 -22.37
CA GLU A 130 -24.55 23.52 -21.25
C GLU A 130 -24.58 22.80 -19.90
N PHE A 131 -25.41 21.76 -19.76
CA PHE A 131 -25.50 20.96 -18.52
C PHE A 131 -24.51 19.79 -18.49
N ALA A 132 -23.82 19.48 -19.60
CA ALA A 132 -22.85 18.40 -19.67
C ALA A 132 -21.77 18.44 -18.55
N PRO A 133 -21.24 19.62 -18.13
CA PRO A 133 -20.31 19.70 -17.00
C PRO A 133 -20.85 19.12 -15.69
N ALA A 134 -22.17 19.16 -15.45
CA ALA A 134 -22.77 18.61 -14.23
C ALA A 134 -22.71 17.08 -14.17
N LEU A 135 -22.62 16.40 -15.32
CA LEU A 135 -22.54 14.94 -15.39
C LEU A 135 -21.23 14.39 -14.80
N TYR A 136 -20.15 15.17 -14.81
CA TYR A 136 -18.90 14.80 -14.12
C TYR A 136 -19.09 14.68 -12.60
N GLY A 137 -20.12 15.31 -12.04
CA GLY A 137 -20.52 15.16 -10.63
C GLY A 137 -21.05 13.77 -10.28
N PHE A 138 -21.46 12.96 -11.27
CA PHE A 138 -21.90 11.58 -11.05
C PHE A 138 -20.77 10.67 -10.55
N THR A 139 -19.51 11.09 -10.68
CA THR A 139 -18.34 10.40 -10.07
C THR A 139 -18.39 10.34 -8.54
N LYS A 140 -19.22 11.17 -7.89
CA LYS A 140 -19.42 11.13 -6.43
C LYS A 140 -20.03 9.81 -5.96
N GLU A 141 -20.99 9.25 -6.69
CA GLU A 141 -21.67 8.02 -6.27
C GLU A 141 -20.74 6.80 -6.27
N PRO A 142 -19.93 6.53 -7.33
CA PRO A 142 -18.87 5.52 -7.27
C PRO A 142 -17.92 5.70 -6.08
N LEU A 143 -17.50 6.94 -5.79
CA LEU A 143 -16.63 7.23 -4.64
C LEU A 143 -17.32 6.89 -3.31
N ASP A 144 -18.60 7.22 -3.15
CA ASP A 144 -19.37 6.91 -1.94
C ASP A 144 -19.51 5.39 -1.74
N TYR A 145 -19.74 4.62 -2.80
CA TYR A 145 -19.75 3.15 -2.73
C TYR A 145 -18.39 2.57 -2.36
N LEU A 146 -17.31 3.06 -2.99
CA LEU A 146 -15.96 2.60 -2.68
C LEU A 146 -15.57 2.90 -1.22
N ASN A 147 -15.92 4.08 -0.71
CA ASN A 147 -15.71 4.45 0.69
C ASN A 147 -16.49 3.56 1.65
N LYS A 148 -17.73 3.20 1.32
CA LYS A 148 -18.53 2.26 2.13
C LYS A 148 -17.92 0.86 2.12
N ALA A 149 -17.49 0.36 0.96
CA ALA A 149 -16.79 -0.91 0.86
C ALA A 149 -15.54 -0.94 1.75
N HIS A 150 -14.69 0.09 1.70
CA HIS A 150 -13.48 0.18 2.54
C HIS A 150 -13.79 0.21 4.05
N LYS A 151 -14.91 0.82 4.46
CA LYS A 151 -15.34 0.82 5.87
C LYS A 151 -15.67 -0.58 6.36
N GLU A 152 -16.27 -1.42 5.51
CA GLU A 152 -16.60 -2.80 5.87
C GLU A 152 -15.37 -3.72 5.79
N MET A 153 -14.52 -3.54 4.77
CA MET A 153 -13.30 -4.33 4.58
C MET A 153 -12.38 -4.36 5.81
N LYS A 154 -12.31 -3.27 6.59
CA LYS A 154 -11.45 -3.21 7.79
C LYS A 154 -11.78 -4.31 8.83
N HIS A 155 -13.01 -4.80 8.82
CA HIS A 155 -13.50 -5.84 9.72
C HIS A 155 -13.16 -7.26 9.25
N VAL A 156 -12.75 -7.43 8.00
CA VAL A 156 -12.46 -8.72 7.38
C VAL A 156 -10.95 -8.83 7.09
N GLY A 157 -10.26 -9.68 7.85
CA GLY A 157 -8.79 -9.77 7.81
C GLY A 157 -8.20 -10.00 6.41
N MET A 158 -8.87 -10.79 5.56
CA MET A 158 -8.38 -11.10 4.20
C MET A 158 -8.37 -9.89 3.25
N PHE A 159 -9.17 -8.85 3.52
CA PHE A 159 -9.24 -7.63 2.70
C PHE A 159 -8.30 -6.54 3.18
N ARG A 160 -7.62 -6.75 4.31
CA ARG A 160 -6.53 -5.88 4.71
C ARG A 160 -5.41 -6.11 3.70
N SER A 161 -5.30 -5.24 2.69
CA SER A 161 -4.02 -5.00 2.05
C SER A 161 -3.08 -4.61 3.18
N LYS A 162 -2.16 -5.50 3.58
CA LYS A 162 -1.23 -5.18 4.65
C LYS A 162 -0.47 -3.93 4.22
N LYS A 163 -0.82 -2.80 4.80
CA LYS A 163 -0.10 -1.58 4.54
C LYS A 163 1.20 -1.74 5.29
N SER A 164 2.32 -1.76 4.58
CA SER A 164 3.60 -1.80 5.24
C SER A 164 3.92 -0.42 5.81
N LEU A 165 4.36 -0.40 7.05
CA LEU A 165 4.89 0.79 7.70
C LEU A 165 6.24 0.47 8.28
N ILE A 166 7.19 1.39 8.13
CA ILE A 166 8.51 1.26 8.78
C ILE A 166 8.70 2.37 9.81
N LEU A 167 9.06 1.96 11.02
CA LEU A 167 9.55 2.82 12.08
C LEU A 167 11.05 3.03 11.88
N VAL A 168 11.50 4.28 11.80
CA VAL A 168 12.92 4.62 11.61
C VAL A 168 13.42 5.54 12.72
N GLU A 169 14.71 5.43 13.07
CA GLU A 169 15.28 6.13 14.21
C GLU A 169 15.51 7.63 13.95
N GLY A 170 15.94 7.96 12.73
CA GLY A 170 16.40 9.29 12.37
C GLY A 170 15.84 9.82 11.06
N TYR A 171 16.22 11.06 10.75
CA TYR A 171 15.81 11.74 9.52
C TYR A 171 16.54 11.20 8.29
N SER A 172 17.76 10.69 8.44
CA SER A 172 18.55 10.17 7.32
C SER A 172 17.91 8.92 6.73
N GLU A 173 17.47 8.00 7.59
CA GLU A 173 16.79 6.77 7.22
C GLU A 173 15.41 7.07 6.65
N ASN A 174 14.70 8.04 7.24
CA ASN A 174 13.42 8.50 6.70
C ASN A 174 13.56 9.01 5.25
N ILE A 175 14.50 9.93 5.00
CA ILE A 175 14.80 10.45 3.66
C ILE A 175 15.17 9.31 2.72
N PHE A 176 16.00 8.37 3.17
CA PHE A 176 16.43 7.25 2.34
C PHE A 176 15.25 6.35 1.95
N VAL A 177 14.39 5.98 2.89
CA VAL A 177 13.22 5.13 2.62
C VAL A 177 12.27 5.81 1.63
N ASP A 178 11.94 7.09 1.86
CA ASP A 178 11.05 7.87 0.99
C ASP A 178 11.57 7.96 -0.46
N ASN A 179 12.88 7.89 -0.66
CA ASN A 179 13.47 7.90 -2.00
C ASN A 179 13.34 6.56 -2.75
N PHE A 180 13.06 5.44 -2.07
CA PHE A 180 13.06 4.10 -2.67
C PHE A 180 11.75 3.33 -2.52
N SER A 181 10.77 3.89 -1.81
CA SER A 181 9.53 3.21 -1.46
C SER A 181 8.39 4.20 -1.17
N ASP A 182 7.16 3.77 -1.40
CA ASP A 182 5.93 4.50 -1.05
C ASP A 182 5.35 4.02 0.30
N ILE A 183 6.10 3.20 1.04
CA ILE A 183 5.69 2.70 2.34
C ILE A 183 5.55 3.84 3.34
N LYS A 184 4.62 3.72 4.27
CA LYS A 184 4.46 4.75 5.30
C LYS A 184 5.68 4.71 6.23
N VAL A 185 6.36 5.84 6.37
CA VAL A 185 7.52 5.97 7.25
C VAL A 185 7.14 6.80 8.47
N VAL A 186 7.46 6.30 9.66
CA VAL A 186 7.29 7.05 10.91
C VAL A 186 8.64 7.15 11.61
N ASN A 187 9.14 8.38 11.73
CA ASN A 187 10.34 8.67 12.50
C ASN A 187 9.97 8.69 13.99
N TYR A 188 10.60 7.83 14.80
CA TYR A 188 10.35 7.75 16.24
C TYR A 188 11.30 8.62 17.09
N GLU A 189 12.20 9.37 16.44
CA GLU A 189 13.09 10.42 16.95
C GLU A 189 14.06 9.95 18.03
N GLY A 190 15.26 9.54 17.58
CA GLY A 190 16.46 9.06 18.29
C GLY A 190 16.96 9.80 19.55
N GLU A 191 16.31 10.84 20.07
CA GLU A 191 16.89 11.64 21.16
C GLU A 191 16.91 10.88 22.49
N GLY A 192 18.04 10.22 22.80
CA GLY A 192 18.65 9.90 24.12
C GLY A 192 17.81 9.17 25.20
N ARG A 193 16.50 9.06 24.99
CA ARG A 193 15.45 8.69 25.93
C ARG A 193 14.16 8.31 25.18
N ILE A 194 14.27 7.75 23.97
CA ILE A 194 13.16 6.96 23.45
C ILE A 194 12.95 5.79 24.41
N ARG A 195 11.86 5.89 25.16
CA ARG A 195 11.37 4.80 26.00
C ARG A 195 10.91 3.71 25.04
N TYR A 196 11.32 2.48 25.30
CA TYR A 196 10.78 1.28 24.67
C TYR A 196 9.25 1.39 24.48
N ASP A 197 8.57 1.96 25.48
CA ASP A 197 7.15 2.30 25.51
C ASP A 197 6.65 3.07 24.27
N LYS A 198 7.44 3.97 23.65
CA LYS A 198 7.04 4.72 22.44
C LYS A 198 7.01 3.81 21.21
N ILE A 199 8.04 2.98 21.02
CA ILE A 199 8.09 2.04 19.90
C ILE A 199 6.99 1.00 20.07
N GLU A 200 6.85 0.43 21.27
CA GLU A 200 5.77 -0.52 21.59
C GLU A 200 4.38 0.08 21.32
N PHE A 201 4.12 1.30 21.80
CA PHE A 201 2.86 2.00 21.55
C PHE A 201 2.59 2.19 20.05
N LEU A 202 3.58 2.69 19.29
CA LEU A 202 3.43 2.91 17.85
C LEU A 202 3.20 1.60 17.09
N VAL A 203 3.88 0.52 17.47
CA VAL A 203 3.68 -0.80 16.87
C VAL A 203 2.25 -1.27 17.09
N GLN A 204 1.77 -1.19 18.34
CA GLN A 204 0.41 -1.62 18.70
C GLN A 204 -0.65 -0.78 17.98
N GLU A 205 -0.53 0.55 18.01
CA GLU A 205 -1.43 1.48 17.32
C GLU A 205 -1.53 1.16 15.82
N TYR A 206 -0.40 0.96 15.15
CA TYR A 206 -0.41 0.68 13.72
C TYR A 206 -0.85 -0.75 13.37
N GLN A 207 -0.59 -1.74 14.22
CA GLN A 207 -1.11 -3.09 14.05
C GLN A 207 -2.64 -3.12 14.20
N GLU A 208 -3.21 -2.35 15.15
CA GLU A 208 -4.67 -2.18 15.29
C GLU A 208 -5.28 -1.55 14.03
N ASP A 209 -4.59 -0.59 13.42
CA ASP A 209 -4.95 0.03 12.13
C ASP A 209 -4.73 -0.90 10.91
N GLY A 210 -4.20 -2.11 11.12
CA GLY A 210 -4.02 -3.13 10.09
C GLY A 210 -2.71 -3.02 9.28
N TYR A 211 -1.69 -2.34 9.82
CA TYR A 211 -0.36 -2.29 9.20
C TYR A 211 0.48 -3.51 9.58
N GLU A 212 1.34 -3.94 8.64
CA GLU A 212 2.51 -4.75 8.98
C GLU A 212 3.67 -3.80 9.30
N VAL A 213 4.12 -3.83 10.56
CA VAL A 213 5.11 -2.89 11.07
C VAL A 213 6.51 -3.49 10.93
N TYR A 214 7.40 -2.72 10.34
CA TYR A 214 8.84 -2.95 10.20
C TYR A 214 9.59 -1.96 11.08
N LEU A 215 10.79 -2.32 11.51
CA LEU A 215 11.62 -1.47 12.36
C LEU A 215 13.03 -1.37 11.79
N GLN A 216 13.53 -0.14 11.67
CA GLN A 216 14.94 0.13 11.56
C GLN A 216 15.43 0.71 12.89
N SER A 217 16.59 0.24 13.38
CA SER A 217 17.24 0.78 14.58
C SER A 217 18.76 0.73 14.48
N ASP A 218 19.45 1.52 15.29
CA ASP A 218 20.91 1.55 15.36
C ASP A 218 21.43 0.72 16.55
N MET A 219 22.60 0.10 16.39
CA MET A 219 23.28 -0.66 17.45
C MET A 219 24.34 0.17 18.18
N ASP A 220 24.71 1.36 17.69
CA ASP A 220 25.79 2.20 18.26
C ASP A 220 27.13 1.46 18.46
N GLY A 221 27.43 0.45 17.63
CA GLY A 221 28.61 -0.40 17.75
C GLY A 221 28.54 -1.44 18.89
N LYS A 222 27.39 -1.59 19.57
CA LYS A 222 27.19 -2.58 20.63
C LYS A 222 26.96 -3.98 20.03
N PRO A 223 27.28 -5.07 20.76
CA PRO A 223 27.03 -6.43 20.28
C PRO A 223 25.54 -6.76 20.18
N HIS A 224 24.71 -6.12 21.00
CA HIS A 224 23.26 -6.33 21.05
C HIS A 224 22.54 -5.01 21.33
N ASN A 225 21.31 -4.88 20.80
CA ASN A 225 20.39 -3.82 21.16
C ASN A 225 19.27 -4.41 22.04
N ASP A 226 19.38 -4.21 23.36
CA ASP A 226 18.45 -4.77 24.34
C ASP A 226 16.99 -4.33 24.11
N LYS A 227 16.77 -3.16 23.50
CA LYS A 227 15.42 -2.67 23.18
C LYS A 227 14.81 -3.48 22.05
N VAL A 228 15.56 -3.71 20.97
CA VAL A 228 15.13 -4.53 19.83
C VAL A 228 14.91 -5.98 20.26
N ASN A 229 15.81 -6.53 21.09
CA ASN A 229 15.65 -7.88 21.63
C ASN A 229 14.34 -8.03 22.44
N LYS A 230 13.93 -7.00 23.18
CA LYS A 230 12.62 -7.02 23.88
C LYS A 230 11.45 -7.01 22.91
N ILE A 231 11.52 -6.27 21.81
CA ILE A 231 10.49 -6.22 20.76
C ILE A 231 10.35 -7.61 20.11
N ILE A 232 11.46 -8.26 19.78
CA ILE A 232 11.49 -9.61 19.20
C ILE A 232 10.94 -10.63 20.21
N ASN A 233 11.46 -10.64 21.43
CA ASN A 233 11.05 -11.60 22.47
C ASN A 233 9.60 -11.40 22.93
N GLY A 234 9.09 -10.16 22.84
CA GLY A 234 7.69 -9.84 23.10
C GLY A 234 6.74 -10.22 21.96
N GLY A 235 7.27 -10.65 20.80
CA GLY A 235 6.47 -10.99 19.63
C GLY A 235 5.78 -9.80 18.96
N LEU A 236 6.21 -8.57 19.26
CA LEU A 236 5.62 -7.34 18.73
C LEU A 236 5.94 -7.17 17.24
N ILE A 237 7.17 -7.47 16.85
CA ILE A 237 7.64 -7.45 15.45
C ILE A 237 8.44 -8.73 15.22
N LYS A 238 8.26 -9.36 14.05
CA LYS A 238 9.05 -10.52 13.65
C LYS A 238 10.49 -10.13 13.36
N GLU A 239 11.45 -10.99 13.68
CA GLU A 239 12.88 -10.71 13.48
C GLU A 239 13.20 -10.36 12.02
N GLU A 240 12.57 -11.02 11.04
CA GLU A 240 12.75 -10.72 9.62
C GLU A 240 12.26 -9.33 9.18
N ASN A 241 11.41 -8.68 10.00
CA ASN A 241 10.87 -7.34 9.76
C ASN A 241 11.69 -6.25 10.46
N ILE A 242 12.88 -6.58 10.99
CA ILE A 242 13.76 -5.65 11.69
C ILE A 242 15.08 -5.55 10.93
N PHE A 243 15.52 -4.31 10.68
CA PHE A 243 16.84 -3.99 10.17
C PHE A 243 17.64 -3.22 11.21
N GLN A 244 18.88 -3.64 11.46
CA GLN A 244 19.74 -2.96 12.43
C GLN A 244 21.04 -2.51 11.79
N PHE A 245 21.34 -1.20 11.86
CA PHE A 245 22.66 -0.69 11.52
C PHE A 245 23.63 -1.01 12.66
N LYS A 246 24.85 -1.41 12.31
CA LYS A 246 25.92 -1.68 13.27
C LYS A 246 26.29 -0.42 14.06
N HIS A 247 26.35 0.73 13.39
CA HIS A 247 26.70 2.02 14.01
C HIS A 247 25.57 3.02 13.84
N ASP A 248 25.53 3.74 12.72
CA ASP A 248 24.46 4.64 12.29
C ASP A 248 24.34 4.56 10.76
N PHE A 249 23.30 5.18 10.19
CA PHE A 249 23.11 5.21 8.74
C PHE A 249 24.33 5.77 8.00
N GLU A 250 24.94 6.85 8.49
CA GLU A 250 26.07 7.45 7.79
C GLU A 250 27.29 6.51 7.71
N SER A 251 27.57 5.78 8.78
CA SER A 251 28.68 4.83 8.82
C SER A 251 28.43 3.57 7.98
N SER A 252 27.18 3.32 7.58
CA SER A 252 26.83 2.24 6.64
C SER A 252 27.22 2.54 5.19
N ILE A 253 27.49 3.81 4.88
CA ILE A 253 27.86 4.28 3.53
C ILE A 253 29.31 3.89 3.25
N PRO A 254 29.62 3.27 2.10
CA PRO A 254 31.01 2.99 1.73
C PRO A 254 31.87 4.25 1.75
N ALA A 255 33.02 4.20 2.44
CA ALA A 255 33.87 5.37 2.70
C ALA A 255 34.21 6.18 1.44
N LYS A 256 34.47 5.51 0.31
CA LYS A 256 34.75 6.16 -0.97
C LYS A 256 33.55 6.92 -1.53
N LEU A 257 32.33 6.40 -1.36
CA LEU A 257 31.11 7.10 -1.74
C LEU A 257 30.88 8.31 -0.82
N PHE A 258 31.03 8.13 0.49
CA PHE A 258 30.93 9.22 1.46
C PHE A 258 31.91 10.36 1.13
N TYR A 259 33.19 10.03 0.91
CA TYR A 259 34.20 10.98 0.47
C TYR A 259 33.80 11.72 -0.82
N THR A 260 33.30 11.00 -1.82
CA THR A 260 32.88 11.61 -3.10
C THR A 260 31.76 12.62 -2.87
N ILE A 261 30.80 12.30 -2.00
CA ILE A 261 29.72 13.22 -1.61
C ILE A 261 30.29 14.48 -0.93
N LEU A 262 31.26 14.34 -0.03
CA LEU A 262 31.89 15.49 0.62
C LEU A 262 32.61 16.41 -0.37
N ILE A 263 33.35 15.83 -1.33
CA ILE A 263 34.06 16.58 -2.38
C ILE A 263 33.08 17.27 -3.32
N ASP A 264 32.05 16.54 -3.81
CA ASP A 264 31.07 17.07 -4.76
C ASP A 264 30.24 18.21 -4.16
N ASN A 265 30.13 18.27 -2.83
CA ASN A 265 29.47 19.33 -2.08
C ASN A 265 30.44 20.38 -1.52
N GLU A 266 31.70 20.38 -1.96
CA GLU A 266 32.74 21.35 -1.58
C GLU A 266 32.99 21.45 -0.06
N LEU A 267 32.71 20.37 0.70
CA LEU A 267 32.88 20.33 2.15
C LEU A 267 34.32 20.06 2.57
N ILE A 268 35.08 19.36 1.74
CA ILE A 268 36.51 19.09 1.93
C ILE A 268 37.23 19.25 0.59
N SER A 269 38.56 19.36 0.62
CA SER A 269 39.41 19.43 -0.58
C SER A 269 40.62 18.48 -0.52
N ASP A 270 40.51 17.44 0.32
CA ASP A 270 41.59 16.47 0.55
C ASP A 270 41.59 15.34 -0.49
N THR A 271 42.61 14.48 -0.47
CA THR A 271 42.67 13.23 -1.26
C THR A 271 41.94 12.10 -0.55
N PHE A 272 41.55 11.04 -1.29
CA PHE A 272 40.90 9.88 -0.68
C PHE A 272 41.85 9.13 0.27
N GLU A 273 43.13 9.02 -0.08
CA GLU A 273 44.16 8.38 0.73
C GLU A 273 44.34 9.08 2.08
N ASN A 274 44.38 10.42 2.07
CA ASN A 274 44.39 11.19 3.31
C ASN A 274 43.07 11.05 4.05
N PHE A 275 41.93 11.07 3.36
CA PHE A 275 40.61 10.91 3.99
C PHE A 275 40.44 9.55 4.68
N GLU A 276 40.94 8.45 4.10
CA GLU A 276 40.82 7.13 4.71
C GLU A 276 41.77 6.92 5.89
N GLU A 277 42.85 7.71 5.96
CA GLU A 277 43.81 7.63 7.05
C GLU A 277 43.16 8.04 8.38
N GLY A 278 43.06 7.05 9.28
CA GLY A 278 42.57 7.23 10.63
C GLY A 278 41.05 7.23 10.78
N ILE A 279 40.28 6.74 9.79
CA ILE A 279 38.83 6.55 9.95
C ILE A 279 38.56 5.69 11.19
N ASP A 280 37.84 6.27 12.15
CA ASP A 280 37.36 5.57 13.34
C ASP A 280 35.83 5.44 13.30
N LEU A 281 35.36 4.29 12.82
CA LEU A 281 33.92 3.98 12.77
C LEU A 281 33.32 3.71 14.16
N GLN A 282 34.11 3.53 15.22
CA GLN A 282 33.55 3.32 16.57
C GLN A 282 32.79 4.55 17.06
N ARG A 283 33.19 5.75 16.62
CA ARG A 283 32.52 7.02 16.94
C ARG A 283 31.60 7.52 15.83
N GLY A 284 31.49 6.78 14.74
CA GLY A 284 30.74 7.14 13.54
C GLY A 284 31.53 8.01 12.57
N ILE A 285 31.29 7.81 11.27
CA ILE A 285 32.02 8.50 10.20
C ILE A 285 31.84 10.02 10.23
N VAL A 286 30.66 10.50 10.67
CA VAL A 286 30.37 11.93 10.80
C VAL A 286 31.28 12.57 11.85
N HIS A 287 31.37 11.99 13.04
CA HIS A 287 32.22 12.52 14.11
C HIS A 287 33.70 12.58 13.70
N TYR A 288 34.17 11.56 12.97
CA TYR A 288 35.51 11.54 12.40
C TYR A 288 35.75 12.74 11.47
N VAL A 289 34.84 12.99 10.53
CA VAL A 289 34.96 14.08 9.56
C VAL A 289 34.89 15.44 10.23
N GLU A 290 33.94 15.64 11.15
CA GLU A 290 33.79 16.90 11.89
C GLU A 290 35.05 17.21 12.72
N THR A 291 35.64 16.20 13.34
CA THR A 291 36.87 16.37 14.14
C THR A 291 38.10 16.63 13.27
N LYS A 292 38.24 15.91 12.16
CA LYS A 292 39.45 16.00 11.30
C LYS A 292 39.52 17.29 10.50
N TYR A 293 38.37 17.75 9.98
CA TYR A 293 38.31 18.88 9.07
C TYR A 293 37.72 20.14 9.70
N ASP A 294 37.28 20.09 10.96
CA ASP A 294 36.65 21.21 11.69
C ASP A 294 35.44 21.78 10.93
N ILE A 295 34.59 20.88 10.42
CA ILE A 295 33.36 21.19 9.69
C ILE A 295 32.15 20.60 10.40
N SER A 296 30.95 21.06 10.04
CA SER A 296 29.70 20.43 10.46
C SER A 296 29.05 19.72 9.28
N ILE A 297 28.64 18.46 9.49
CA ILE A 297 28.02 17.65 8.43
C ILE A 297 26.50 17.65 8.57
N ASN A 298 25.82 18.10 7.51
CA ASN A 298 24.39 17.94 7.39
C ASN A 298 24.03 16.50 6.98
N LYS A 299 23.68 15.67 7.96
CA LYS A 299 23.24 14.27 7.77
C LYS A 299 22.10 14.11 6.74
N ARG A 300 21.15 15.06 6.68
CA ARG A 300 20.04 15.02 5.70
C ARG A 300 20.51 15.19 4.26
N MET A 301 21.52 16.05 4.06
CA MET A 301 22.15 16.21 2.74
C MET A 301 22.85 14.92 2.34
N ILE A 302 23.62 14.32 3.25
CA ILE A 302 24.28 13.03 2.99
C ILE A 302 23.27 11.96 2.57
N ALA A 303 22.16 11.80 3.30
CA ALA A 303 21.11 10.83 2.95
C ALA A 303 20.50 11.07 1.56
N THR A 304 20.30 12.34 1.20
CA THR A 304 19.79 12.73 -0.13
C THR A 304 20.80 12.36 -1.23
N GLU A 305 22.06 12.74 -1.05
CA GLU A 305 23.12 12.49 -2.04
C GLU A 305 23.41 11.01 -2.23
N VAL A 306 23.41 10.22 -1.16
CA VAL A 306 23.51 8.75 -1.24
C VAL A 306 22.34 8.17 -2.04
N SER A 307 21.12 8.64 -1.80
CA SER A 307 19.94 8.19 -2.52
C SER A 307 20.05 8.50 -4.02
N LEU A 308 20.49 9.71 -4.38
CA LEU A 308 20.74 10.09 -5.77
C LEU A 308 21.84 9.25 -6.43
N ALA A 309 22.94 8.98 -5.71
CA ALA A 309 24.02 8.14 -6.20
C ALA A 309 23.54 6.71 -6.50
N ILE A 310 22.76 6.11 -5.60
CA ILE A 310 22.18 4.77 -5.78
C ILE A 310 21.16 4.75 -6.92
N HIS A 311 20.30 5.76 -7.06
CA HIS A 311 19.39 5.90 -8.20
C HIS A 311 20.13 5.98 -9.54
N LYS A 312 21.22 6.75 -9.59
CA LYS A 312 22.06 6.84 -10.79
C LYS A 312 22.72 5.50 -11.10
N TYR A 313 23.10 4.74 -10.07
CA TYR A 313 23.69 3.42 -10.20
C TYR A 313 22.67 2.37 -10.68
N SER A 314 21.44 2.38 -10.14
CA SER A 314 20.35 1.46 -10.51
C SER A 314 19.90 1.59 -11.97
N ARG A 315 20.02 2.79 -12.56
CA ARG A 315 19.76 3.01 -13.99
C ARG A 315 20.78 2.35 -14.91
N ARG A 316 21.96 2.03 -14.40
CA ARG A 316 23.07 1.46 -15.18
C ARG A 316 23.22 -0.04 -14.96
N ARG A 317 22.78 -0.56 -13.82
CA ARG A 317 22.92 -1.96 -13.42
C ARG A 317 21.72 -2.41 -12.59
N ASN A 318 21.34 -3.68 -12.76
CA ASN A 318 20.39 -4.29 -11.86
C ASN A 318 21.04 -4.51 -10.48
N LEU A 319 20.63 -3.72 -9.49
CA LEU A 319 21.19 -3.78 -8.14
C LEU A 319 20.94 -5.13 -7.44
N TYR A 320 19.89 -5.86 -7.82
CA TYR A 320 19.64 -7.20 -7.29
C TYR A 320 20.67 -8.25 -7.74
N GLN A 321 21.48 -7.93 -8.75
CA GLN A 321 22.54 -8.80 -9.27
C GLN A 321 23.95 -8.31 -8.87
N ASP A 322 24.06 -7.20 -8.16
CA ASP A 322 25.35 -6.67 -7.71
C ASP A 322 25.64 -7.13 -6.28
N GLU A 323 26.25 -8.31 -6.15
CA GLU A 323 26.63 -8.91 -4.87
C GLU A 323 27.46 -7.96 -4.02
N ARG A 324 28.39 -7.20 -4.64
CA ARG A 324 29.25 -6.27 -3.91
C ARG A 324 28.45 -5.13 -3.28
N PHE A 325 27.40 -4.66 -3.95
CA PHE A 325 26.51 -3.66 -3.39
C PHE A 325 25.65 -4.27 -2.28
N LEU A 326 25.03 -5.43 -2.51
CA LEU A 326 24.20 -6.13 -1.53
C LEU A 326 24.95 -6.60 -0.29
N ASP A 327 26.28 -6.76 -0.37
CA ASP A 327 27.13 -7.07 0.77
C ASP A 327 27.39 -5.86 1.69
N THR A 328 27.27 -4.64 1.17
CA THR A 328 27.35 -3.41 1.98
C THR A 328 26.13 -3.27 2.87
N GLU A 329 26.30 -2.63 4.03
CA GLU A 329 25.21 -2.44 4.98
C GLU A 329 24.10 -1.54 4.39
N ILE A 330 24.45 -0.47 3.69
CA ILE A 330 23.49 0.37 2.97
C ILE A 330 22.75 -0.41 1.87
N GLY A 331 23.42 -1.35 1.18
CA GLY A 331 22.81 -2.21 0.17
C GLY A 331 21.84 -3.24 0.77
N LYS A 332 22.16 -3.77 1.96
CA LYS A 332 21.25 -4.62 2.73
C LYS A 332 20.02 -3.84 3.17
N PHE A 333 20.18 -2.59 3.63
CA PHE A 333 19.05 -1.75 4.00
C PHE A 333 18.16 -1.40 2.80
N TRP A 334 18.78 -1.03 1.68
CA TRP A 334 18.06 -0.84 0.42
C TRP A 334 17.25 -2.08 0.04
N ASN A 335 17.86 -3.27 0.06
CA ASN A 335 17.18 -4.51 -0.27
C ASN A 335 16.07 -4.84 0.72
N PHE A 336 16.26 -4.55 2.02
CA PHE A 336 15.24 -4.67 3.04
C PHE A 336 14.02 -3.82 2.67
N ILE A 337 14.19 -2.51 2.44
CA ILE A 337 13.11 -1.59 2.05
C ILE A 337 12.38 -2.07 0.79
N ARG A 338 13.11 -2.56 -0.20
CA ARG A 338 12.55 -3.05 -1.46
C ARG A 338 11.76 -4.35 -1.34
N LYS A 339 11.86 -5.08 -0.22
CA LYS A 339 11.01 -6.24 0.09
C LYS A 339 9.76 -5.86 0.86
N VAL A 340 9.78 -4.71 1.55
CA VAL A 340 8.65 -4.18 2.33
C VAL A 340 7.56 -3.62 1.42
N ASN A 341 7.97 -3.07 0.26
CA ASN A 341 7.12 -2.56 -0.82
C ASN A 341 6.78 -3.69 -1.79
#